data_AF-A0A944HKU8-F1
#
_entry.id   AF-A0A944HKU8-F1
#
_cell.length_a   1.000
_cell.length_b   1.000
_cell.length_c   1.000
_cell.angle_alpha   90.00
_cell.angle_beta   90.00
_cell.angle_gamma   90.00
#
_symmetry.space_group_name_H-M   'P 1'
#
loop_
_entity.id
_entity.type
_entity.pdbx_description
1 polymer ?
#
loop_
_entity_poly.entity_id
_entity_poly.type
_entity_poly.pdbx_seq_one_letter_code
_entity_poly.pdbx_strand_id
1 'polypeptide(L)'
;MLSKITPAMTLTGAFFLQGLGLLWWSAVLDAHAGITMSFVLPGMLWAFCCGIAVVRASVACTAGVEGHMAGAVSGLNNTTLQIGAAIGVALLSTLAGKRTATELTGGANLTEASTSGHALALVGGVGLAVTGLVLAVVLWTSSRGQQETHGDAEAGTPVVVG
;
A
#
# COMPACT_ATOMS: atom_id res chain seq x y z
N MET A 1 -11.33 -24.64 -7.41
CA MET A 1 -10.25 -23.76 -7.94
C MET A 1 -9.98 -22.51 -7.08
N LEU A 2 -10.77 -22.19 -6.04
CA LEU A 2 -10.59 -21.02 -5.17
C LEU A 2 -9.68 -21.22 -3.93
N SER A 3 -9.12 -22.42 -3.70
CA SER A 3 -8.40 -22.73 -2.45
C SER A 3 -6.92 -22.32 -2.40
N LYS A 4 -6.42 -21.52 -3.37
CA LYS A 4 -4.99 -21.12 -3.44
C LYS A 4 -4.73 -19.65 -3.16
N ILE A 5 -5.75 -18.85 -2.87
CA ILE A 5 -5.54 -17.42 -2.59
C ILE A 5 -5.20 -17.23 -1.11
N THR A 6 -3.93 -17.37 -0.78
CA THR A 6 -3.42 -17.00 0.55
C THR A 6 -3.64 -15.49 0.79
N PRO A 7 -4.01 -15.04 2.00
CA PRO A 7 -4.18 -13.61 2.31
C PRO A 7 -3.03 -12.73 1.84
N ALA A 8 -1.80 -13.24 1.95
CA ALA A 8 -0.59 -12.58 1.46
C ALA A 8 -0.52 -12.40 -0.06
N MET A 9 -1.04 -13.35 -0.86
CA MET A 9 -1.09 -13.20 -2.32
C MET A 9 -2.02 -12.05 -2.73
N THR A 10 -3.15 -11.88 -2.04
CA THR A 10 -4.07 -10.77 -2.34
C THR A 10 -3.46 -9.43 -1.97
N LEU A 11 -2.76 -9.33 -0.83
CA LEU A 11 -2.12 -8.09 -0.40
C LEU A 11 -0.96 -7.71 -1.33
N THR A 12 -0.13 -8.67 -1.71
CA THR A 12 0.98 -8.50 -2.67
C THR A 12 0.44 -8.06 -4.04
N GLY A 13 -0.62 -8.73 -4.53
CA GLY A 13 -1.27 -8.36 -5.79
C GLY A 13 -1.89 -6.96 -5.76
N ALA A 14 -2.48 -6.56 -4.63
CA ALA A 14 -3.04 -5.22 -4.45
C ALA A 14 -1.95 -4.14 -4.52
N PHE A 15 -0.84 -4.29 -3.80
CA PHE A 15 0.26 -3.30 -3.84
C PHE A 15 0.92 -3.21 -5.22
N PHE A 16 1.09 -4.34 -5.90
CA PHE A 16 1.63 -4.36 -7.26
C PHE A 16 0.71 -3.61 -8.24
N LEU A 17 -0.58 -3.93 -8.23
CA LEU A 17 -1.56 -3.29 -9.12
C LEU A 17 -1.75 -1.80 -8.77
N GLN A 18 -1.63 -1.44 -7.49
CA GLN A 18 -1.65 -0.06 -7.04
C GLN A 18 -0.46 0.75 -7.58
N GLY A 19 0.75 0.16 -7.57
CA GLY A 19 1.93 0.75 -8.18
C GLY A 19 1.79 0.94 -9.69
N LEU A 20 1.24 -0.06 -10.39
CA LEU A 20 0.92 0.06 -11.83
C LEU A 20 -0.12 1.15 -12.12
N GLY A 21 -1.15 1.26 -11.29
CA GLY A 21 -2.15 2.32 -11.41
C GLY A 21 -1.54 3.72 -11.24
N LEU A 22 -0.62 3.89 -10.28
CA LEU A 22 0.10 5.15 -10.08
C LEU A 22 1.06 5.48 -11.23
N LEU A 23 1.78 4.49 -11.76
CA LEU A 23 2.63 4.67 -12.94
C LEU A 23 1.81 5.06 -14.17
N TRP A 24 0.69 4.38 -14.39
CA TRP A 24 -0.22 4.71 -15.48
C TRP A 24 -0.74 6.13 -15.31
N TRP A 25 -1.23 6.48 -14.12
CA TRP A 25 -1.71 7.84 -13.81
C TRP A 25 -0.63 8.89 -14.07
N SER A 26 0.59 8.67 -13.58
CA SER A 26 1.71 9.57 -13.82
C SER A 26 2.05 9.75 -15.29
N ALA A 27 1.84 8.72 -16.13
CA ALA A 27 2.15 8.75 -17.55
C ALA A 27 1.06 9.45 -18.39
N VAL A 28 -0.20 9.38 -17.96
CA VAL A 28 -1.32 10.03 -18.67
C VAL A 28 -1.65 11.42 -18.12
N LEU A 29 -0.97 11.85 -17.06
CA LEU A 29 -1.19 13.17 -16.46
C LEU A 29 -0.67 14.27 -17.38
N ASP A 30 -1.58 14.93 -18.07
CA ASP A 30 -1.29 16.04 -18.97
C ASP A 30 -2.21 17.22 -18.67
N ALA A 31 -1.68 18.44 -18.86
CA ALA A 31 -2.39 19.69 -18.56
C ALA A 31 -3.59 19.95 -19.48
N HIS A 32 -3.63 19.33 -20.66
CA HIS A 32 -4.65 19.53 -21.69
C HIS A 32 -5.51 18.28 -21.92
N ALA A 33 -5.21 17.16 -21.26
CA ALA A 33 -5.96 15.93 -21.45
C ALA A 33 -7.29 15.91 -20.67
N GLY A 34 -8.27 15.19 -21.20
CA GLY A 34 -9.59 15.07 -20.60
C GLY A 34 -9.57 14.40 -19.21
N ILE A 35 -10.35 14.94 -18.27
CA ILE A 35 -10.42 14.51 -16.86
C ILE A 35 -10.75 13.01 -16.72
N THR A 36 -11.63 12.49 -17.58
CA THR A 36 -12.07 11.08 -17.50
C THR A 36 -10.92 10.10 -17.71
N MET A 37 -10.08 10.34 -18.72
CA MET A 37 -9.00 9.41 -19.07
C MET A 37 -7.76 9.63 -18.19
N SER A 38 -7.51 10.86 -17.78
CA SER A 38 -6.29 11.24 -17.07
C SER A 38 -6.42 11.19 -15.55
N PHE A 39 -7.63 11.24 -15.00
CA PHE A 39 -7.87 11.22 -13.55
C PHE A 39 -8.84 10.13 -13.11
N VAL A 40 -10.00 9.99 -13.75
CA VAL A 40 -11.05 9.09 -13.26
C VAL A 40 -10.65 7.62 -13.39
N LEU A 41 -10.22 7.22 -14.59
CA LEU A 41 -9.85 5.82 -14.87
C LEU A 41 -8.68 5.32 -14.00
N PRO A 42 -7.53 6.01 -13.94
CA PRO A 42 -6.43 5.59 -13.07
C PRO A 42 -6.78 5.69 -11.59
N GLY A 43 -7.54 6.71 -11.19
CA GLY A 43 -7.96 6.92 -9.80
C GLY A 43 -8.92 5.85 -9.28
N MET A 44 -9.84 5.36 -10.11
CA MET A 44 -10.70 4.24 -9.75
C MET A 44 -9.90 2.96 -9.54
N LEU A 45 -8.94 2.67 -10.42
CA LEU A 45 -8.07 1.51 -10.26
C LEU A 45 -7.26 1.60 -8.97
N TRP A 46 -6.68 2.76 -8.68
CA TRP A 46 -5.92 3.00 -7.45
C TRP A 46 -6.80 2.85 -6.20
N ALA A 47 -7.98 3.48 -6.18
CA ALA A 47 -8.90 3.42 -5.05
C ALA A 47 -9.40 2.00 -4.78
N PHE A 48 -9.69 1.23 -5.83
CA PHE A 48 -10.09 -0.15 -5.72
C PHE A 48 -8.99 -1.03 -5.09
N CYS A 49 -7.75 -0.88 -5.57
CA CYS A 49 -6.61 -1.62 -5.01
C CYS A 49 -6.34 -1.23 -3.56
N CYS A 50 -6.43 0.06 -3.24
CA CYS A 50 -6.27 0.59 -1.89
C CYS A 50 -7.29 -0.01 -0.92
N GLY A 51 -8.57 -0.09 -1.32
CA GLY A 51 -9.63 -0.70 -0.51
C GLY A 51 -9.34 -2.17 -0.17
N ILE A 52 -8.86 -2.95 -1.15
CA ILE A 52 -8.44 -4.34 -0.92
C ILE A 52 -7.29 -4.40 0.09
N ALA A 53 -6.26 -3.56 -0.07
CA ALA A 53 -5.11 -3.55 0.81
C ALA A 53 -5.48 -3.20 2.27
N VAL A 54 -6.27 -2.16 2.47
CA VAL A 54 -6.72 -1.70 3.80
C VAL A 54 -7.55 -2.76 4.52
N VAL A 55 -8.49 -3.39 3.81
CA VAL A 55 -9.33 -4.44 4.40
C VAL A 55 -8.47 -5.66 4.77
N ARG A 56 -7.58 -6.10 3.88
CA ARG A 56 -6.70 -7.24 4.14
C ARG A 56 -5.75 -6.98 5.31
N ALA A 57 -5.16 -5.80 5.39
CA ALA A 57 -4.29 -5.41 6.50
C ALA A 57 -5.05 -5.36 7.83
N SER A 58 -6.27 -4.81 7.83
CA SER A 58 -7.10 -4.73 9.04
C SER A 58 -7.51 -6.11 9.54
N VAL A 59 -7.90 -7.03 8.64
CA VAL A 59 -8.21 -8.42 8.99
C VAL A 59 -6.97 -9.15 9.52
N ALA A 60 -5.80 -8.93 8.91
CA ALA A 60 -4.56 -9.52 9.40
C ALA A 60 -4.17 -9.02 10.80
N CYS A 61 -4.47 -7.77 11.12
CA CYS A 61 -4.20 -7.17 12.42
C CYS A 61 -5.12 -7.72 13.52
N THR A 62 -6.39 -7.99 13.20
CA THR A 62 -7.39 -8.42 14.19
C THR A 62 -7.56 -9.94 14.29
N ALA A 63 -6.97 -10.71 13.37
CA ALA A 63 -7.06 -12.16 13.37
C ALA A 63 -6.42 -12.76 14.64
N GLY A 64 -7.18 -13.56 15.38
CA GLY A 64 -6.70 -14.28 16.57
C GLY A 64 -6.63 -13.44 17.86
N VAL A 65 -7.16 -12.21 17.85
CA VAL A 65 -7.19 -11.34 19.04
C VAL A 65 -8.31 -11.75 19.99
N GLU A 66 -7.99 -11.87 21.28
CA GLU A 66 -8.99 -12.11 22.32
C GLU A 66 -9.96 -10.93 22.46
N GLY A 67 -11.25 -11.21 22.71
CA GLY A 67 -12.32 -10.20 22.69
C GLY A 67 -12.08 -9.00 23.60
N HIS A 68 -11.38 -9.18 24.72
CA HIS A 68 -11.06 -8.08 25.66
C HIS A 68 -10.02 -7.09 25.11
N MET A 69 -9.21 -7.49 24.13
CA MET A 69 -8.18 -6.64 23.49
C MET A 69 -8.61 -6.10 22.12
N ALA A 70 -9.77 -6.51 21.60
CA ALA A 70 -10.23 -6.13 20.26
C ALA A 70 -10.30 -4.61 20.06
N GLY A 71 -10.75 -3.86 21.07
CA GLY A 71 -10.79 -2.39 21.05
C GLY A 71 -9.40 -1.76 20.97
N ALA A 72 -8.44 -2.28 21.73
CA ALA A 72 -7.05 -1.80 21.73
C ALA A 72 -6.36 -2.08 20.39
N VAL A 73 -6.55 -3.26 19.80
CA VAL A 73 -5.97 -3.61 18.49
C VAL A 73 -6.59 -2.79 17.35
N SER A 74 -7.91 -2.62 17.35
CA SER A 74 -8.59 -1.77 16.36
C SER A 74 -8.15 -0.31 16.45
N GLY A 75 -8.02 0.21 17.68
CA GLY A 75 -7.47 1.54 17.94
C GLY A 75 -6.05 1.70 17.41
N LEU A 76 -5.17 0.73 17.70
CA LEU A 76 -3.79 0.73 17.22
C LEU A 76 -3.72 0.66 15.69
N ASN A 77 -4.55 -0.15 15.06
CA ASN A 77 -4.65 -0.24 13.59
C ASN A 77 -5.05 1.11 12.98
N ASN A 78 -6.08 1.76 13.53
CA ASN A 78 -6.54 3.06 13.02
C ASN A 78 -5.49 4.16 13.23
N THR A 79 -4.87 4.24 14.41
CA THR A 79 -3.81 5.23 14.68
C THR A 79 -2.61 5.02 13.77
N THR A 80 -2.19 3.76 13.54
CA THR A 80 -1.09 3.44 12.62
C THR A 80 -1.43 3.85 11.19
N LEU A 81 -2.66 3.59 10.72
CA LEU A 81 -3.12 4.00 9.38
C LEU A 81 -3.15 5.53 9.24
N GLN A 82 -3.69 6.25 10.23
CA GLN A 82 -3.75 7.71 10.18
C GLN A 82 -2.37 8.37 10.24
N ILE A 83 -1.47 7.89 11.11
CA ILE A 83 -0.08 8.38 11.17
C ILE A 83 0.62 8.10 9.84
N GLY A 84 0.48 6.89 9.29
CA GLY A 84 1.04 6.54 7.99
C GLY A 84 0.52 7.43 6.86
N ALA A 85 -0.79 7.68 6.83
CA ALA A 85 -1.42 8.58 5.85
C ALA A 85 -0.88 10.01 5.97
N ALA A 86 -0.76 10.54 7.19
CA ALA A 86 -0.21 11.88 7.43
C ALA A 86 1.25 12.00 6.94
N ILE A 87 2.09 11.02 7.27
CA ILE A 87 3.49 10.97 6.82
C ILE A 87 3.57 10.89 5.29
N GLY A 88 2.78 10.00 4.68
CA GLY A 88 2.75 9.83 3.22
C GLY A 88 2.35 11.12 2.50
N VAL A 89 1.26 11.77 2.93
CA VAL A 89 0.81 13.04 2.36
C VAL A 89 1.85 14.14 2.55
N ALA A 90 2.48 14.24 3.73
CA ALA A 90 3.51 15.25 3.98
C ALA A 90 4.71 15.10 3.05
N LEU A 91 5.20 13.88 2.85
CA LEU A 91 6.32 13.59 1.95
C LEU A 91 5.97 13.92 0.49
N LEU A 92 4.82 13.44 0.01
CA LEU A 92 4.41 13.64 -1.39
C LEU A 92 4.07 15.10 -1.70
N SER A 93 3.41 15.81 -0.78
CA SER A 93 3.11 17.24 -0.92
C SER A 93 4.38 18.07 -0.97
N THR A 94 5.36 17.76 -0.10
CA THR A 94 6.67 18.42 -0.11
C THR A 94 7.39 18.18 -1.44
N LEU A 95 7.37 16.94 -1.94
CA LEU A 95 8.00 16.59 -3.22
C LEU A 95 7.35 17.33 -4.40
N ALA A 96 6.02 17.36 -4.46
CA ALA A 96 5.27 18.11 -5.47
C ALA A 96 5.62 19.61 -5.42
N GLY A 97 5.55 20.22 -4.23
CA GLY A 97 5.83 21.64 -4.05
C GLY A 97 7.24 22.03 -4.47
N LYS A 98 8.25 21.23 -4.12
CA LYS A 98 9.65 21.47 -4.54
C LYS A 98 9.80 21.42 -6.06
N ARG A 99 9.15 20.46 -6.71
CA ARG A 99 9.21 20.31 -8.17
C ARG A 99 8.49 21.45 -8.89
N THR A 100 7.30 21.81 -8.43
CA THR A 100 6.53 22.96 -8.95
C THR A 100 7.33 24.26 -8.82
N ALA A 101 7.95 24.51 -7.67
CA ALA A 101 8.78 25.70 -7.47
C ALA A 101 9.98 25.74 -8.43
N THR A 102 10.63 24.60 -8.66
CA THR A 102 11.76 24.49 -9.58
C THR A 102 11.35 24.81 -11.02
N GLU A 103 10.23 24.28 -11.49
CA GLU A 103 9.72 24.55 -12.85
C GLU A 103 9.29 26.01 -13.04
N LEU A 104 8.66 26.61 -12.02
CA LEU A 104 8.33 28.05 -12.04
C LEU A 104 9.59 28.93 -12.16
N THR A 105 10.67 28.60 -11.44
CA THR A 105 11.93 29.33 -11.58
C THR A 105 12.61 29.13 -12.94
N GLY A 106 12.29 28.04 -13.64
CA GLY A 106 12.72 27.74 -15.00
C GLY A 106 11.90 28.44 -16.09
N GLY A 107 10.85 29.19 -15.73
CA GLY A 107 10.01 29.94 -16.65
C GLY A 107 8.76 29.20 -17.15
N ALA A 108 8.47 28.00 -16.64
CA ALA A 108 7.22 27.31 -16.95
C ALA A 108 6.01 28.08 -16.41
N ASN A 109 4.85 27.95 -17.07
CA ASN A 109 3.61 28.51 -16.52
C ASN A 109 3.10 27.69 -15.33
N LEU A 110 2.17 28.27 -14.54
CA LEU A 110 1.68 27.64 -13.31
C LEU A 110 1.03 26.28 -13.54
N THR A 111 0.31 26.11 -14.66
CA THR A 111 -0.38 24.86 -14.99
C THR A 111 0.63 23.75 -15.27
N GLU A 112 1.63 24.02 -16.12
CA GLU A 112 2.71 23.07 -16.44
C GLU A 112 3.52 22.69 -15.21
N ALA A 113 3.94 23.69 -14.42
CA ALA A 113 4.72 23.47 -13.21
C ALA A 113 3.95 22.62 -12.20
N SER A 114 2.64 22.89 -12.02
CA SER A 114 1.78 22.12 -11.11
C SER A 114 1.60 20.69 -11.60
N THR A 115 1.35 20.47 -12.89
CA THR A 115 1.22 19.13 -13.48
C THR A 115 2.50 18.33 -13.29
N SER A 116 3.67 18.93 -13.56
CA SER A 116 4.97 18.29 -13.34
C SER A 116 5.19 17.90 -11.88
N GLY A 117 4.82 18.78 -10.94
CA GLY A 117 4.90 18.50 -9.51
C GLY A 117 4.03 17.31 -9.08
N HIS A 118 2.78 17.26 -9.54
CA HIS A 118 1.87 16.15 -9.23
C HIS A 118 2.31 14.84 -9.88
N ALA A 119 2.80 14.87 -11.13
CA ALA A 119 3.37 13.70 -11.78
C ALA A 119 4.54 13.11 -10.96
N LEU A 120 5.44 13.98 -10.47
CA LEU A 120 6.54 13.52 -9.61
C LEU A 120 6.05 12.94 -8.27
N ALA A 121 5.01 13.53 -7.67
CA ALA A 121 4.42 12.97 -6.46
C ALA A 121 3.75 11.60 -6.70
N LEU A 122 3.11 11.39 -7.86
CA LEU A 122 2.58 10.07 -8.22
C LEU A 122 3.70 9.04 -8.34
N VAL A 123 4.85 9.38 -8.95
CA VAL A 123 6.06 8.53 -8.97
C VAL A 123 6.58 8.26 -7.56
N GLY A 124 6.61 9.27 -6.68
CA GLY A 124 6.92 9.07 -5.26
C GLY A 124 5.97 8.07 -4.58
N GLY A 125 4.68 8.12 -4.92
CA GLY A 125 3.68 7.16 -4.48
C GLY A 125 3.96 5.73 -4.95
N VAL A 126 4.51 5.55 -6.16
CA VAL A 126 4.97 4.23 -6.64
C VAL A 126 6.06 3.68 -5.72
N GLY A 127 7.00 4.53 -5.28
CA GLY A 127 8.03 4.14 -4.31
C GLY A 127 7.44 3.64 -2.98
N LEU A 128 6.39 4.31 -2.47
CA LEU A 128 5.68 3.87 -1.28
C LEU A 128 4.95 2.53 -1.51
N ALA A 129 4.30 2.36 -2.66
CA ALA A 129 3.63 1.11 -3.02
C ALA A 129 4.61 -0.06 -3.14
N VAL A 130 5.78 0.15 -3.76
CA VAL A 130 6.87 -0.83 -3.84
C VAL A 130 7.41 -1.16 -2.45
N THR A 131 7.56 -0.17 -1.57
CA THR A 131 7.98 -0.41 -0.18
C THR A 131 6.97 -1.29 0.55
N GLY A 132 5.66 -1.00 0.41
CA GLY A 132 4.59 -1.83 0.96
C GLY A 132 4.60 -3.26 0.39
N LEU A 133 4.83 -3.40 -0.91
CA LEU A 133 4.98 -4.69 -1.58
C LEU A 133 6.13 -5.51 -0.99
N VAL A 134 7.32 -4.91 -0.86
CA VAL A 134 8.50 -5.57 -0.29
C VAL A 134 8.24 -6.00 1.15
N LEU A 135 7.66 -5.12 1.98
CA LEU A 135 7.31 -5.44 3.36
C LEU A 135 6.30 -6.58 3.44
N ALA A 136 5.26 -6.57 2.61
CA ALA A 136 4.26 -7.63 2.56
C ALA A 136 4.89 -8.99 2.22
N VAL A 137 5.81 -9.02 1.24
CA VAL A 137 6.53 -10.24 0.85
C VAL A 137 7.44 -10.72 1.98
N VAL A 138 8.29 -9.85 2.52
CA VAL A 138 9.28 -10.21 3.56
C VAL A 138 8.58 -10.73 4.81
N LEU A 139 7.57 -10.01 5.31
CA LEU A 139 6.84 -10.40 6.52
C LEU A 139 6.09 -11.73 6.33
N TRP A 140 5.56 -11.99 5.13
CA TRP A 140 4.93 -13.26 4.82
C TRP A 140 5.92 -14.43 4.77
N THR A 141 7.12 -14.23 4.20
CA THR A 141 8.14 -15.29 4.21
C THR A 141 8.59 -15.64 5.63
N SER A 142 8.68 -14.65 6.52
CA SER A 142 9.06 -14.87 7.92
C SER A 142 7.99 -15.65 8.71
N SER A 143 6.70 -15.37 8.48
CA SER A 143 5.63 -16.06 9.21
C SER A 143 5.46 -17.52 8.79
N ARG A 144 5.77 -17.86 7.52
CA ARG A 144 5.85 -19.25 7.07
C ARG A 144 6.92 -20.04 7.81
N GLY A 145 8.12 -19.47 7.97
CA GLY A 145 9.22 -20.14 8.67
C GLY A 145 8.88 -20.50 10.11
N GLN A 146 8.13 -19.65 10.83
CA GLN A 146 7.68 -19.91 12.21
C GLN A 146 6.63 -21.01 12.32
N GLN A 147 5.73 -21.15 11.34
CA GLN A 147 4.73 -22.21 11.32
C GLN A 147 5.37 -23.59 11.13
N GLU A 148 6.40 -23.68 10.29
CA GLU A 148 7.15 -24.93 10.08
C GLU A 148 7.93 -25.33 11.34
N THR A 149 8.52 -24.38 12.07
CA THR A 149 9.26 -24.68 13.31
C THR A 149 8.35 -25.09 14.48
N HIS A 150 7.15 -24.51 14.61
CA HIS A 150 6.18 -24.93 15.64
C HIS A 150 5.55 -26.30 15.30
N GLY A 151 5.32 -26.60 14.03
CA GLY A 151 4.81 -27.90 13.58
C GLY A 151 5.78 -29.05 13.87
N ASP A 152 7.08 -28.85 13.66
CA ASP A 152 8.11 -29.83 13.99
C ASP A 152 8.30 -30.03 15.51
N ALA A 153 8.08 -28.97 16.30
CA ALA A 153 8.15 -29.06 17.77
C ALA A 153 6.98 -29.85 18.38
N GLU A 154 5.76 -29.74 17.83
CA GLU A 154 4.61 -30.57 18.26
C GLU A 154 4.72 -32.01 17.75
N ALA A 155 5.16 -32.22 16.51
CA ALA A 155 5.34 -33.56 15.93
C ALA A 155 6.42 -34.40 16.64
N GLY A 156 7.33 -33.75 17.37
CA GLY A 156 8.41 -34.40 18.14
C GLY A 156 8.04 -34.85 19.55
N THR A 157 6.82 -34.60 20.03
CA THR A 157 6.39 -35.10 21.35
C THR A 157 5.72 -36.47 21.20
N PRO A 158 6.36 -37.58 21.64
CA PRO A 158 5.67 -38.86 21.65
C PRO A 158 4.52 -38.77 22.64
N VAL A 159 3.29 -38.92 22.14
CA VAL A 159 2.11 -39.05 22.98
C VAL A 159 2.25 -40.36 23.75
N VAL A 160 2.78 -40.29 24.97
CA VAL A 160 2.77 -41.39 25.93
C VAL A 160 1.33 -41.55 26.37
N VAL A 161 0.58 -42.37 25.63
CA VAL A 161 -0.71 -42.91 26.06
C VAL A 161 -0.39 -43.92 27.16
N GLY A 162 -0.49 -43.48 28.41
CA GLY A 162 -0.48 -44.31 29.62
C GLY A 162 -1.88 -44.72 30.03
#